data_AF-A0A2N2SKY3-F1
#
_entry.id   AF-A0A2N2SKY3-F1
#
_cell.length_a   1.000
_cell.length_b   1.000
_cell.length_c   1.000
_cell.angle_alpha   90.00
_cell.angle_beta   90.00
_cell.angle_gamma   90.00
#
_symmetry.space_group_name_H-M   'P 1'
#
loop_
_entity.id
_entity.type
_entity.pdbx_description
1 polymer ?
#
loop_
_entity_poly.entity_id
_entity_poly.type
_entity_poly.pdbx_seq_one_letter_code
_entity_poly.pdbx_strand_id
1 'polypeptide(L)'
;QIAQLNGQLAQAKLELREAENSRDGMQRQLVGEEPVLLPQTPNASNVSIPEIDGRIDALKRNLDDMMQRYTDKHPDVIGARRVIEQLEQQKLEEVEARRKAGPGQFGALNSNPVFQQMKLSLAESESRVASMRARVSEYESRLAQLESSAKMLPELEAEMTQLNRDYAVHKTNYDSLVARRESANIAVEMDNQSGIAEFRLIDPPSLPVKPSAPNRLLLMPVAGAAGLAIGLALTFLLSQLRPSFVDGRSLREVTGLPVLGTVSMLSTPERRRARLRGLFAFGGGLAGFVGAIGIATVVLNIIQG
;
A
#
# COMPACT_ATOMS: atom_id res chain seq x y z
N GLN A 1 -6.17 -10.93 41.99
CA GLN A 1 -5.16 -9.87 42.16
C GLN A 1 -5.79 -8.50 42.37
N ILE A 2 -6.62 -7.96 41.45
CA ILE A 2 -7.31 -6.66 41.64
C ILE A 2 -8.12 -6.61 42.95
N ALA A 3 -8.90 -7.65 43.24
CA ALA A 3 -9.67 -7.72 44.49
C ALA A 3 -8.79 -7.68 45.77
N GLN A 4 -7.61 -8.32 45.74
CA GLN A 4 -6.66 -8.26 46.85
C GLN A 4 -6.03 -6.87 47.00
N LEU A 5 -5.68 -6.23 45.88
CA LEU A 5 -5.11 -4.88 45.89
C LEU A 5 -6.14 -3.83 46.34
N ASN A 6 -7.41 -3.98 45.95
CA ASN A 6 -8.51 -3.17 46.46
C ASN A 6 -8.68 -3.33 47.98
N GLY A 7 -8.54 -4.54 48.51
CA GLY A 7 -8.53 -4.79 49.95
C GLY A 7 -7.35 -4.10 50.65
N GLN A 8 -6.14 -4.20 50.10
CA GLN A 8 -4.94 -3.52 50.64
C GLN A 8 -5.06 -2.00 50.60
N LEU A 9 -5.63 -1.45 49.52
CA LEU A 9 -5.87 -0.01 49.37
C LEU A 9 -6.93 0.49 50.36
N ALA A 10 -8.01 -0.27 50.57
CA ALA A 10 -9.02 0.07 51.56
C ALA A 10 -8.42 0.08 52.97
N GLN A 11 -7.60 -0.92 53.30
CA GLN A 11 -6.86 -1.00 54.57
C GLN A 11 -5.91 0.20 54.73
N ALA A 12 -5.10 0.52 53.71
CA ALA A 12 -4.17 1.64 53.75
C ALA A 12 -4.88 3.00 53.88
N LYS A 13 -6.04 3.17 53.25
CA LYS A 13 -6.88 4.37 53.39
C LYS A 13 -7.47 4.50 54.80
N LEU A 14 -7.85 3.38 55.43
CA LEU A 14 -8.28 3.36 56.82
C LEU A 14 -7.13 3.80 57.74
N GLU A 15 -5.96 3.18 57.60
CA GLU A 15 -4.75 3.52 58.39
C GLU A 15 -4.31 4.97 58.20
N LEU A 16 -4.41 5.51 56.97
CA LEU A 16 -4.15 6.92 56.70
C LEU A 16 -5.12 7.82 57.48
N ARG A 17 -6.42 7.51 57.43
CA ARG A 17 -7.45 8.30 58.12
C ARG A 17 -7.26 8.25 59.64
N GLU A 18 -6.86 7.09 60.19
CA GLU A 18 -6.48 6.96 61.60
C GLU A 18 -5.25 7.82 61.96
N ALA A 19 -4.22 7.81 61.12
CA ALA A 19 -3.01 8.62 61.33
C ALA A 19 -3.31 10.14 61.23
N GLU A 20 -4.16 10.55 60.29
CA GLU A 20 -4.60 11.94 60.15
C GLU A 20 -5.40 12.41 61.37
N ASN A 21 -6.33 11.58 61.86
CA ASN A 21 -7.07 11.86 63.09
C ASN A 21 -6.14 11.98 64.32
N SER A 22 -5.12 11.11 64.41
CA SER A 22 -4.11 11.16 65.48
C SER A 22 -3.31 12.47 65.43
N ARG A 23 -2.82 12.85 64.24
CA ARG A 23 -2.12 14.13 64.03
C ARG A 23 -3.00 15.31 64.43
N ASP A 24 -4.25 15.33 63.98
CA ASP A 24 -5.17 16.43 64.27
C ASP A 24 -5.51 16.54 65.76
N GLY A 25 -5.55 15.40 66.46
CA GLY A 25 -5.66 15.37 67.92
C GLY A 25 -4.46 16.02 68.61
N MET A 26 -3.24 15.65 68.22
CA MET A 26 -2.00 16.23 68.77
C MET A 26 -1.86 17.72 68.43
N GLN A 27 -2.26 18.11 67.22
CA GLN A 27 -2.25 19.50 66.79
C GLN A 27 -3.23 20.35 67.60
N ARG A 28 -4.43 19.82 67.91
CA ARG A 28 -5.39 20.51 68.79
C ARG A 28 -4.88 20.67 70.21
N GLN A 29 -4.16 19.67 70.75
CA GLN A 29 -3.53 19.77 72.08
C GLN A 29 -2.48 20.88 72.11
N LEU A 30 -1.63 20.98 71.08
CA LEU A 30 -0.64 22.04 70.94
C LEU A 30 -1.23 23.45 70.80
N VAL A 31 -2.41 23.59 70.19
CA VAL A 31 -3.11 24.88 70.06
C VAL A 31 -3.90 25.24 71.31
N GLY A 32 -4.43 24.23 72.03
CA GLY A 32 -5.19 24.42 73.27
C GLY A 32 -4.31 24.71 74.49
N GLU A 33 -3.06 24.23 74.50
CA GLU A 33 -2.02 24.63 75.46
C GLU A 33 -1.29 25.86 74.92
N GLU A 34 -1.92 27.04 75.00
CA GLU A 34 -1.19 28.30 74.84
C GLU A 34 -0.04 28.33 75.86
N PRO A 35 1.18 28.73 75.45
CA PRO A 35 2.30 28.80 76.37
C PRO A 35 1.93 29.79 77.47
N VAL A 36 1.72 29.28 78.68
CA VAL A 36 1.64 30.11 79.89
C VAL A 36 3.00 30.78 80.02
N LEU A 37 3.09 31.98 79.44
CA LEU A 37 4.22 32.87 79.59
C LEU A 37 4.33 33.16 81.08
N LEU A 38 5.37 32.64 81.74
CA LEU A 38 5.67 33.03 83.11
C LEU A 38 5.74 34.57 83.15
N PRO A 39 4.90 35.25 83.95
CA PRO A 39 5.02 36.69 84.10
C PRO A 39 6.28 36.97 84.92
N GLN A 40 7.04 37.97 84.45
CA GLN A 40 8.06 38.77 85.16
C GLN A 40 9.51 38.56 84.70
N THR A 41 9.90 39.30 83.65
CA THR A 41 10.92 40.36 83.78
C THR A 41 10.48 41.59 82.97
N PRO A 42 10.76 42.83 83.42
CA PRO A 42 10.09 44.03 82.91
C PRO A 42 10.70 44.54 81.60
N ASN A 43 9.83 45.07 80.74
CA ASN A 43 10.09 46.05 79.67
C ASN A 43 11.04 45.64 78.53
N ALA A 44 10.46 45.00 77.53
CA ALA A 44 11.02 44.84 76.18
C ALA A 44 10.97 46.16 75.35
N SER A 45 11.47 47.26 75.91
CA SER A 45 11.57 48.55 75.19
C SER A 45 12.95 49.21 75.22
N ASN A 46 13.91 48.67 75.95
CA ASN A 46 15.30 49.13 75.87
C ASN A 46 16.19 47.98 75.39
N VAL A 47 16.52 47.97 74.09
CA VAL A 47 17.73 47.28 73.63
C VAL A 47 18.91 48.05 74.22
N SER A 48 19.31 47.71 75.44
CA SER A 48 20.47 48.33 76.07
C SER A 48 21.73 47.80 75.41
N ILE A 49 22.62 48.71 75.04
CA ILE A 49 23.99 48.40 74.62
C ILE A 49 24.87 48.96 75.76
N PRO A 50 25.21 48.15 76.78
CA PRO A 50 25.78 48.66 78.02
C PRO A 50 27.07 49.47 77.82
N GLU A 51 27.86 49.10 76.82
CA GLU A 51 29.12 49.77 76.46
C GLU A 51 28.90 51.18 75.87
N ILE A 52 27.90 51.36 75.01
CA ILE A 52 27.59 52.65 74.38
C ILE A 52 26.78 53.53 75.36
N ASP A 53 25.81 52.94 76.05
CA ASP A 53 25.00 53.62 77.07
C ASP A 53 25.89 54.19 78.19
N GLY A 54 26.85 53.41 78.69
CA GLY A 54 27.77 53.86 79.73
C GLY A 54 28.68 55.02 79.30
N ARG A 55 29.13 55.04 78.04
CA ARG A 55 29.94 56.14 77.48
C ARG A 55 29.12 57.41 77.27
N ILE A 56 27.89 57.29 76.77
CA ILE A 56 26.99 58.43 76.59
C ILE A 56 26.69 59.08 77.95
N ASP A 57 26.39 58.30 78.97
CA ASP A 57 26.10 58.82 80.31
C ASP A 57 27.32 59.50 80.96
N ALA A 58 28.51 58.92 80.80
CA ALA A 58 29.75 59.55 81.27
C ALA A 58 30.02 60.90 80.57
N LEU A 59 29.79 60.98 79.25
CA LEU A 59 29.95 62.21 78.48
C LEU A 59 28.88 63.24 78.77
N LYS A 60 27.62 62.82 79.00
CA LYS A 60 26.54 63.71 79.45
C LYS A 60 26.86 64.35 80.79
N ARG A 61 27.37 63.58 81.76
CA ARG A 61 27.83 64.14 83.04
C ARG A 61 28.99 65.11 82.89
N ASN A 62 29.94 64.84 81.98
CA ASN A 62 31.04 65.76 81.68
C ASN A 62 30.55 67.05 81.02
N LEU A 63 29.60 66.95 80.08
CA LEU A 63 28.92 68.10 79.50
C LEU A 63 28.22 68.95 80.56
N ASP A 64 27.51 68.31 81.50
CA ASP A 64 26.81 69.01 82.58
C ASP A 64 27.79 69.79 83.49
N ASP A 65 28.96 69.23 83.81
CA ASP A 65 30.02 69.94 84.55
C ASP A 65 30.62 71.11 83.73
N MET A 66 30.82 70.89 82.41
CA MET A 66 31.28 71.96 81.51
C MET A 66 30.26 73.09 81.38
N MET A 67 28.96 72.81 81.33
CA MET A 67 27.89 73.83 81.24
C MET A 67 27.74 74.65 82.52
N GLN A 68 28.22 74.17 83.68
CA GLN A 68 28.28 74.96 84.90
C GLN A 68 29.37 76.04 84.86
N ARG A 69 30.42 75.85 84.04
CA ARG A 69 31.62 76.71 84.01
C ARG A 69 31.77 77.48 82.69
N TYR A 70 31.22 76.96 81.61
CA TYR A 70 31.32 77.49 80.25
C TYR A 70 29.95 77.77 79.66
N THR A 71 29.86 78.76 78.77
CA THR A 71 28.62 79.06 78.03
C THR A 71 28.46 78.12 76.84
N ASP A 72 27.22 77.99 76.33
CA ASP A 72 26.86 77.07 75.23
C ASP A 72 27.69 77.25 73.94
N LYS A 73 28.39 78.37 73.79
CA LYS A 73 29.22 78.69 72.62
C LYS A 73 30.71 78.32 72.78
N HIS A 74 31.11 77.72 73.90
CA HIS A 74 32.51 77.33 74.12
C HIS A 74 32.91 76.15 73.20
N PRO A 75 34.08 76.19 72.56
CA PRO A 75 34.51 75.14 71.62
C PRO A 75 34.50 73.73 72.23
N ASP A 76 34.81 73.59 73.52
CA ASP A 76 34.82 72.30 74.22
C ASP A 76 33.42 71.74 74.48
N VAL A 77 32.43 72.60 74.77
CA VAL A 77 31.02 72.19 74.93
C VAL A 77 30.45 71.74 73.58
N ILE A 78 30.78 72.46 72.51
CA ILE A 78 30.39 72.09 71.14
C ILE A 78 31.05 70.75 70.74
N GLY A 79 32.32 70.55 71.10
CA GLY A 79 33.03 69.29 70.92
C GLY A 79 32.36 68.12 71.64
N ALA A 80 32.06 68.28 72.93
CA ALA A 80 31.40 67.26 73.73
C ALA A 80 29.98 66.92 73.21
N ARG A 81 29.19 67.92 72.82
CA ARG A 81 27.87 67.71 72.18
C ARG A 81 27.97 66.91 70.89
N ARG A 82 28.94 67.26 70.02
CA ARG A 82 29.17 66.54 68.76
C ARG A 82 29.50 65.06 69.01
N VAL A 83 30.31 64.76 70.03
CA VAL A 83 30.68 63.37 70.36
C VAL A 83 29.48 62.59 70.92
N ILE A 84 28.65 63.21 71.77
CA ILE A 84 27.42 62.57 72.28
C ILE A 84 26.47 62.26 71.11
N GLU A 85 26.27 63.21 70.19
CA GLU A 85 25.40 63.02 69.03
C GLU A 85 25.91 61.89 68.11
N GLN A 86 27.23 61.80 67.90
CA GLN A 86 27.84 60.69 67.16
C GLN A 86 27.61 59.32 67.84
N LEU A 87 27.72 59.25 69.17
CA LEU A 87 27.49 58.00 69.91
C LEU A 87 26.01 57.61 69.94
N GLU A 88 25.10 58.58 70.01
CA GLU A 88 23.66 58.32 69.91
C GLU A 88 23.27 57.83 68.52
N GLN A 89 23.87 58.36 67.46
CA GLN A 89 23.70 57.84 66.09
C GLN A 89 24.23 56.41 65.95
N GLN A 90 25.43 56.11 66.47
CA GLN A 90 25.97 54.75 66.47
C GLN A 90 25.07 53.76 67.21
N LYS A 91 24.51 54.17 68.36
CA LYS A 91 23.53 53.36 69.10
C LYS A 91 22.30 53.03 68.24
N LEU A 92 21.75 54.03 67.54
CA LEU A 92 20.57 53.84 66.69
C LEU A 92 20.85 52.86 65.55
N GLU A 93 21.99 53.00 64.87
CA GLU A 93 22.40 52.09 63.79
C GLU A 93 22.60 50.66 64.29
N GLU A 94 23.22 50.47 65.46
CA GLU A 94 23.46 49.14 66.01
C GLU A 94 22.17 48.49 66.54
N VAL A 95 21.25 49.28 67.11
CA VAL A 95 19.90 48.82 67.48
C VAL A 95 19.10 48.44 66.23
N GLU A 96 19.16 49.22 65.15
CA GLU A 96 18.48 48.89 63.90
C GLU A 96 19.08 47.65 63.22
N ALA A 97 20.40 47.50 63.22
CA ALA A 97 21.09 46.32 62.71
C ALA A 97 20.68 45.06 63.48
N ARG A 98 20.62 45.12 64.82
CA ARG A 98 20.13 44.00 65.65
C ARG A 98 18.64 43.75 65.49
N ARG A 99 17.83 44.78 65.24
CA ARG A 99 16.40 44.64 64.95
C ARG A 99 16.17 43.96 63.58
N LYS A 100 16.99 44.29 62.57
CA LYS A 100 16.99 43.64 61.25
C LYS A 100 17.52 42.20 61.29
N ALA A 101 18.42 41.90 62.22
CA ALA A 101 18.90 40.54 62.49
C ALA A 101 17.83 39.64 63.18
N GLY A 102 16.71 40.22 63.60
CA GLY A 102 15.56 39.50 64.16
C GLY A 102 15.80 38.94 65.57
N PRO A 103 14.74 38.75 66.38
CA PRO A 103 14.84 38.07 67.67
C PRO A 103 15.00 36.55 67.45
N GLY A 104 16.14 36.12 66.91
CA GLY A 104 16.32 34.75 66.44
C GLY A 104 17.09 33.82 67.36
N GLN A 105 17.96 34.31 68.26
CA GLN A 105 19.06 33.44 68.72
C GLN A 105 19.23 33.23 70.23
N PHE A 106 18.49 33.92 71.11
CA PHE A 106 18.74 33.80 72.57
C PHE A 106 17.51 33.61 73.48
N GLY A 107 16.30 33.46 72.92
CA GLY A 107 15.09 33.17 73.71
C GLY A 107 14.71 31.68 73.82
N ALA A 108 15.42 30.79 73.11
CA ALA A 108 14.96 29.42 72.85
C ALA A 108 15.45 28.35 73.85
N LEU A 109 16.31 28.67 74.81
CA LEU A 109 16.81 27.66 75.76
C LEU A 109 15.88 27.37 76.94
N ASN A 110 14.75 28.08 77.07
CA ASN A 110 13.76 27.82 78.12
C ASN A 110 12.32 27.73 77.57
N SER A 111 12.14 27.22 76.35
CA SER A 111 10.83 26.71 75.95
C SER A 111 10.56 25.44 76.75
N ASN A 112 9.51 25.45 77.57
CA ASN A 112 9.03 24.34 78.39
C ASN A 112 9.34 22.96 77.76
N PRO A 113 10.09 22.06 78.43
CA PRO A 113 10.48 20.75 77.87
C PRO A 113 9.27 19.92 77.39
N VAL A 114 8.10 20.11 78.00
CA VAL A 114 6.83 19.48 77.57
C VAL A 114 6.42 19.94 76.17
N PHE A 115 6.57 21.23 75.85
CA PHE A 115 6.23 21.78 74.53
C PHE A 115 7.19 21.31 73.44
N GLN A 116 8.48 21.15 73.76
CA GLN A 116 9.45 20.54 72.85
C GLN A 116 9.10 19.08 72.56
N GLN A 117 8.71 18.31 73.59
CA GLN A 117 8.29 16.92 73.45
C GLN A 117 7.00 16.79 72.60
N MET A 118 6.01 17.67 72.78
CA MET A 118 4.80 17.69 71.95
C MET A 118 5.06 18.06 70.49
N LYS A 119 5.99 18.98 70.22
CA LYS A 119 6.41 19.30 68.84
C LYS A 119 7.08 18.10 68.17
N LEU A 120 7.92 17.36 68.92
CA LEU A 120 8.54 16.14 68.42
C LEU A 120 7.50 15.07 68.09
N SER A 121 6.50 14.86 68.97
CA SER A 121 5.43 13.90 68.70
C SER A 121 4.55 14.30 67.52
N LEU A 122 4.27 15.60 67.34
CA LEU A 122 3.55 16.10 66.16
C LEU A 122 4.36 15.83 64.88
N ALA A 123 5.64 16.14 64.87
CA ALA A 123 6.51 15.88 63.72
C ALA A 123 6.60 14.38 63.38
N GLU A 124 6.62 13.51 64.39
CA GLU A 124 6.55 12.06 64.20
C GLU A 124 5.20 11.63 63.59
N SER A 125 4.09 12.18 64.08
CA SER A 125 2.75 11.91 63.54
C SER A 125 2.58 12.43 62.11
N GLU A 126 3.13 13.60 61.78
CA GLU A 126 3.14 14.15 60.43
C GLU A 126 3.95 13.28 59.46
N SER A 127 5.13 12.82 59.91
CA SER A 127 5.95 11.86 59.15
C SER A 127 5.19 10.55 58.89
N ARG A 128 4.45 10.05 59.90
CA ARG A 128 3.60 8.86 59.74
C ARG A 128 2.48 9.08 58.74
N VAL A 129 1.80 10.23 58.77
CA VAL A 129 0.78 10.59 57.77
C VAL A 129 1.39 10.67 56.37
N ALA A 130 2.54 11.31 56.21
CA ALA A 130 3.23 11.40 54.92
C ALA A 130 3.59 10.02 54.36
N SER A 131 4.10 9.12 55.20
CA SER A 131 4.40 7.73 54.85
C SER A 131 3.14 6.95 54.41
N MET A 132 2.04 7.08 55.14
CA MET A 132 0.77 6.42 54.77
C MET A 132 0.17 6.99 53.48
N ARG A 133 0.27 8.31 53.26
CA ARG A 133 -0.15 8.92 51.98
C ARG A 133 0.64 8.37 50.81
N ALA A 134 1.95 8.23 50.95
CA ALA A 134 2.79 7.63 49.92
C ALA A 134 2.38 6.18 49.61
N ARG A 135 2.07 5.38 50.64
CA ARG A 135 1.55 4.01 50.46
C ARG A 135 0.21 3.97 49.72
N VAL A 136 -0.73 4.85 50.08
CA VAL A 136 -2.03 4.93 49.39
C VAL A 136 -1.84 5.30 47.92
N SER A 137 -1.01 6.31 47.62
CA SER A 137 -0.71 6.73 46.25
C SER A 137 -0.07 5.61 45.42
N GLU A 138 0.81 4.81 46.01
CA GLU A 138 1.43 3.65 45.35
C GLU A 138 0.38 2.58 45.02
N TYR A 139 -0.49 2.24 45.96
CA TYR A 139 -1.57 1.28 45.72
C TYR A 139 -2.59 1.77 44.70
N GLU A 140 -2.93 3.05 44.71
CA GLU A 140 -3.80 3.67 43.71
C GLU A 140 -3.20 3.58 42.31
N SER A 141 -1.90 3.88 42.18
CA SER A 141 -1.19 3.80 40.90
C SER A 141 -1.14 2.36 40.36
N ARG A 142 -0.83 1.39 41.23
CA ARG A 142 -0.83 -0.03 40.85
C ARG A 142 -2.21 -0.53 40.45
N LEU A 143 -3.25 -0.07 41.15
CA LEU A 143 -4.63 -0.43 40.85
C LEU A 143 -5.03 0.11 39.48
N ALA A 144 -4.77 1.39 39.21
CA ALA A 144 -5.05 2.02 37.92
C ALA A 144 -4.34 1.29 36.76
N GLN A 145 -3.08 0.91 36.96
CA GLN A 145 -2.32 0.16 35.96
C GLN A 145 -2.96 -1.23 35.70
N LEU A 146 -3.31 -1.98 36.75
CA LEU A 146 -3.97 -3.27 36.61
C LEU A 146 -5.36 -3.18 35.97
N GLU A 147 -6.15 -2.16 36.31
CA GLU A 147 -7.45 -1.92 35.70
C GLU A 147 -7.33 -1.56 34.22
N SER A 148 -6.31 -0.78 33.85
CA SER A 148 -6.04 -0.46 32.44
C SER A 148 -5.68 -1.73 31.64
N SER A 149 -4.81 -2.59 32.18
CA SER A 149 -4.47 -3.87 31.55
C SER A 149 -5.66 -4.81 31.47
N ALA A 150 -6.52 -4.84 32.50
CA ALA A 150 -7.72 -5.66 32.52
C ALA A 150 -8.77 -5.20 31.50
N LYS A 151 -8.86 -3.90 31.22
CA LYS A 151 -9.74 -3.36 30.17
C LYS A 151 -9.27 -3.71 28.75
N MET A 152 -7.95 -3.77 28.53
CA MET A 152 -7.38 -4.15 27.23
C MET A 152 -7.50 -5.65 26.93
N LEU A 153 -7.66 -6.48 27.97
CA LEU A 153 -7.62 -7.94 27.82
C LEU A 153 -8.77 -8.50 26.95
N PRO A 154 -10.04 -8.11 27.13
CA PRO A 154 -11.14 -8.56 26.26
C PRO A 154 -10.99 -8.08 24.81
N GLU A 155 -10.48 -6.86 24.59
CA GLU A 155 -10.23 -6.34 23.25
C GLU A 155 -9.17 -7.17 22.52
N LEU A 156 -8.06 -7.48 23.21
CA LEU A 156 -7.01 -8.34 22.69
C LEU A 156 -7.51 -9.77 22.42
N GLU A 157 -8.36 -10.33 23.30
CA GLU A 157 -8.95 -11.65 23.11
C GLU A 157 -9.91 -11.69 21.91
N ALA A 158 -10.71 -10.62 21.72
CA ALA A 158 -11.57 -10.46 20.56
C ALA A 158 -10.75 -10.33 19.26
N GLU A 159 -9.69 -9.53 19.26
CA GLU A 159 -8.78 -9.37 18.12
C GLU A 159 -8.08 -10.70 17.77
N MET A 160 -7.57 -11.43 18.78
CA MET A 160 -6.96 -12.74 18.57
C MET A 160 -7.95 -13.76 18.02
N THR A 161 -9.19 -13.76 18.52
CA THR A 161 -10.26 -14.63 18.03
C THR A 161 -10.60 -14.31 16.57
N GLN A 162 -10.69 -13.02 16.23
CA GLN A 162 -10.91 -12.55 14.87
C GLN A 162 -9.76 -12.99 13.94
N LEU A 163 -8.51 -12.73 14.33
CA LEU A 163 -7.34 -13.10 13.55
C LEU A 163 -7.25 -14.61 13.31
N ASN A 164 -7.59 -15.41 14.31
CA ASN A 164 -7.60 -16.87 14.18
C ASN A 164 -8.72 -17.36 13.23
N ARG A 165 -9.88 -16.71 13.26
CA ARG A 165 -10.98 -16.98 12.31
C ARG A 165 -10.56 -16.62 10.89
N ASP A 166 -9.96 -15.44 10.70
CA ASP A 166 -9.49 -14.98 9.39
C ASP A 166 -8.39 -15.90 8.85
N TYR A 167 -7.43 -16.28 9.70
CA TYR A 167 -6.41 -17.26 9.37
C TYR A 167 -7.02 -18.60 8.92
N ALA A 168 -8.03 -19.12 9.65
CA ALA A 168 -8.70 -20.36 9.28
C ALA A 168 -9.39 -20.27 7.91
N VAL A 169 -10.08 -19.15 7.63
CA VAL A 169 -10.70 -18.90 6.32
C VAL A 169 -9.66 -18.84 5.22
N HIS A 170 -8.57 -18.10 5.43
CA HIS A 170 -7.48 -17.99 4.45
C HIS A 170 -6.81 -19.33 4.19
N LYS A 171 -6.59 -20.14 5.24
CA LYS A 171 -6.04 -21.48 5.12
C LYS A 171 -6.96 -22.39 4.31
N THR A 172 -8.26 -22.43 4.62
CA THR A 172 -9.22 -23.24 3.84
C THR A 172 -9.29 -22.79 2.38
N ASN A 173 -9.29 -21.49 2.11
CA ASN A 173 -9.26 -20.96 0.75
C ASN A 173 -7.98 -21.37 0.02
N TYR A 174 -6.82 -21.22 0.66
CA TYR A 174 -5.54 -21.65 0.12
C TYR A 174 -5.53 -23.14 -0.21
N ASP A 175 -5.94 -23.99 0.73
CA ASP A 175 -6.00 -25.45 0.54
C ASP A 175 -6.94 -25.80 -0.62
N SER A 176 -8.08 -25.11 -0.75
CA SER A 176 -9.02 -25.30 -1.86
C SER A 176 -8.44 -24.90 -3.22
N LEU A 177 -7.66 -23.80 -3.26
CA LEU A 177 -7.00 -23.33 -4.48
C LEU A 177 -5.87 -24.27 -4.90
N VAL A 178 -5.10 -24.77 -3.93
CA VAL A 178 -4.08 -25.80 -4.17
C VAL A 178 -4.71 -27.06 -4.73
N ALA A 179 -5.81 -27.54 -4.14
CA ALA A 179 -6.52 -28.73 -4.62
C ALA A 179 -7.08 -28.55 -6.05
N ARG A 180 -7.63 -27.36 -6.35
CA ARG A 180 -8.11 -27.02 -7.70
C ARG A 180 -6.96 -26.95 -8.72
N ARG A 181 -5.82 -26.37 -8.34
CA ARG A 181 -4.63 -26.32 -9.18
C ARG A 181 -4.14 -27.73 -9.51
N GLU A 182 -4.07 -28.59 -8.51
CA GLU A 182 -3.65 -29.98 -8.72
C GLU A 182 -4.62 -30.74 -9.62
N SER A 183 -5.93 -30.57 -9.41
CA SER A 183 -6.96 -31.15 -10.27
C SER A 183 -6.85 -30.68 -11.73
N ALA A 184 -6.56 -29.39 -11.94
CA ALA A 184 -6.35 -28.83 -13.27
C ALA A 184 -5.07 -29.36 -13.92
N ASN A 185 -3.98 -29.51 -13.16
CA ASN A 185 -2.74 -30.11 -13.66
C ASN A 185 -2.97 -31.57 -14.08
N ILE A 186 -3.70 -32.35 -13.27
CA ILE A 186 -4.08 -33.72 -13.62
C ILE A 186 -4.94 -33.74 -14.89
N ALA A 187 -5.91 -32.83 -15.01
CA ALA A 187 -6.76 -32.76 -16.20
C ALA A 187 -5.95 -32.43 -17.48
N VAL A 188 -4.98 -31.52 -17.38
CA VAL A 188 -4.06 -31.19 -18.50
C VAL A 188 -3.17 -32.38 -18.85
N GLU A 189 -2.61 -33.06 -17.85
CA GLU A 189 -1.80 -34.27 -18.09
C GLU A 189 -2.65 -35.39 -18.72
N MET A 190 -3.90 -35.56 -18.27
CA MET A 190 -4.84 -36.49 -18.88
C MET A 190 -5.17 -36.12 -20.32
N ASP A 191 -5.43 -34.85 -20.64
CA ASP A 191 -5.69 -34.38 -22.02
C ASP A 191 -4.47 -34.63 -22.93
N ASN A 192 -3.26 -34.39 -22.43
CA ASN A 192 -2.01 -34.68 -23.14
C ASN A 192 -1.80 -36.19 -23.37
N GLN A 193 -2.15 -37.04 -22.41
CA GLN A 193 -2.04 -38.50 -22.52
C GLN A 193 -3.17 -39.14 -23.32
N SER A 194 -4.38 -38.58 -23.26
CA SER A 194 -5.56 -39.02 -24.03
C SER A 194 -5.65 -38.37 -25.40
N GLY A 195 -4.53 -37.80 -25.87
CA GLY A 195 -4.33 -37.40 -27.25
C GLY A 195 -4.94 -38.42 -28.22
N ILE A 196 -5.66 -37.88 -29.20
CA ILE A 196 -6.56 -38.50 -30.17
C ILE A 196 -8.02 -38.35 -29.72
N ALA A 197 -8.61 -37.24 -30.15
CA ALA A 197 -10.05 -37.16 -30.40
C ALA A 197 -10.51 -38.50 -30.98
N GLU A 198 -11.41 -39.18 -30.29
CA GLU A 198 -11.90 -40.50 -30.66
C GLU A 198 -12.57 -40.38 -32.04
N PHE A 199 -11.80 -40.58 -33.11
CA PHE A 199 -12.31 -40.53 -34.48
C PHE A 199 -13.15 -41.77 -34.69
N ARG A 200 -14.44 -41.66 -34.34
CA ARG A 200 -15.42 -42.68 -34.69
C ARG A 200 -15.62 -42.66 -36.20
N LEU A 201 -15.14 -43.69 -36.87
CA LEU A 201 -15.35 -43.87 -38.31
C LEU A 201 -16.84 -44.15 -38.56
N ILE A 202 -17.61 -43.12 -38.91
CA ILE A 202 -19.04 -43.23 -39.20
C ILE A 202 -19.25 -43.82 -40.61
N ASP A 203 -18.43 -43.43 -41.57
CA ASP A 203 -18.50 -43.93 -42.94
C ASP A 203 -17.07 -44.11 -43.51
N PRO A 204 -16.65 -45.34 -43.83
CA PRO A 204 -15.36 -45.59 -44.44
C PRO A 204 -15.30 -44.97 -45.85
N PRO A 205 -14.14 -44.45 -46.28
CA PRO A 205 -14.00 -43.88 -47.61
C PRO A 205 -14.32 -44.93 -48.69
N SER A 206 -15.35 -44.67 -49.50
CA SER A 206 -15.70 -45.52 -50.63
C SER A 206 -14.87 -45.15 -51.86
N LEU A 207 -14.43 -46.17 -52.60
CA LEU A 207 -13.74 -45.99 -53.87
C LEU A 207 -14.76 -45.54 -54.92
N PRO A 208 -14.53 -44.43 -55.63
CA PRO A 208 -15.46 -43.96 -56.65
C PRO A 208 -15.53 -44.96 -57.80
N VAL A 209 -16.73 -45.53 -58.02
CA VAL A 209 -17.01 -46.52 -59.08
C VAL A 209 -17.05 -45.86 -60.47
N LYS A 210 -17.10 -44.52 -60.53
CA LYS A 210 -17.11 -43.77 -61.79
C LYS A 210 -16.07 -42.65 -61.76
N PRO A 211 -15.32 -42.45 -62.86
CA PRO A 211 -14.37 -41.35 -62.97
C PRO A 211 -15.10 -40.01 -62.93
N SER A 212 -14.65 -39.09 -62.09
CA SER A 212 -15.24 -37.77 -61.88
C SER A 212 -14.91 -36.75 -62.98
N ALA A 213 -13.90 -37.01 -63.81
CA ALA A 213 -13.55 -36.17 -64.96
C ALA A 213 -12.70 -36.93 -66.00
N PRO A 214 -12.65 -36.48 -67.28
CA PRO A 214 -13.64 -35.71 -68.03
C PRO A 214 -14.65 -36.62 -68.77
N ASN A 215 -15.82 -36.09 -69.13
CA ASN A 215 -16.88 -36.82 -69.86
C ASN A 215 -16.44 -37.18 -71.29
N ARG A 216 -15.78 -38.33 -71.43
CA ARG A 216 -15.20 -38.82 -72.69
C ARG A 216 -16.24 -38.98 -73.80
N LEU A 217 -17.48 -39.30 -73.43
CA LEU A 217 -18.62 -39.39 -74.36
C LEU A 217 -18.90 -38.06 -75.08
N LEU A 218 -18.66 -36.92 -74.42
CA LEU A 218 -18.82 -35.59 -75.00
C LEU A 218 -17.56 -35.12 -75.74
N LEU A 219 -16.37 -35.51 -75.27
CA LEU A 219 -15.10 -35.09 -75.88
C LEU A 219 -14.81 -35.73 -77.25
N MET A 220 -15.17 -36.99 -77.46
CA MET A 220 -14.89 -37.70 -78.72
C MET A 220 -15.54 -37.07 -79.96
N PRO A 221 -16.84 -36.73 -79.98
CA PRO A 221 -17.44 -36.04 -81.12
C PRO A 221 -16.86 -34.63 -81.33
N VAL A 222 -16.51 -33.93 -80.24
CA VAL A 222 -15.86 -32.61 -80.31
C VAL A 222 -14.48 -32.70 -80.94
N ALA A 223 -13.65 -33.67 -80.54
CA ALA A 223 -12.34 -33.91 -81.12
C ALA A 223 -12.44 -34.34 -82.59
N GLY A 224 -13.43 -35.17 -82.94
CA GLY A 224 -13.72 -35.55 -84.32
C GLY A 224 -14.09 -34.36 -85.20
N ALA A 225 -14.99 -33.50 -84.72
CA ALA A 225 -15.38 -32.28 -85.40
C ALA A 225 -14.21 -31.31 -85.58
N ALA A 226 -13.37 -31.14 -84.54
CA ALA A 226 -12.16 -30.34 -84.62
C ALA A 226 -11.16 -30.89 -85.64
N GLY A 227 -10.97 -32.22 -85.70
CA GLY A 227 -10.13 -32.87 -86.71
C GLY A 227 -10.60 -32.62 -88.14
N LEU A 228 -11.91 -32.68 -88.40
CA LEU A 228 -12.49 -32.35 -89.70
C LEU A 228 -12.28 -30.87 -90.04
N ALA A 229 -12.50 -29.97 -89.09
CA ALA A 229 -12.28 -28.54 -89.28
C ALA A 229 -10.82 -28.22 -89.64
N ILE A 230 -9.87 -28.85 -88.94
CA ILE A 230 -8.43 -28.72 -89.23
C ILE A 230 -8.11 -29.29 -90.62
N GLY A 231 -8.65 -30.46 -90.99
CA GLY A 231 -8.44 -31.05 -92.31
C GLY A 231 -8.95 -30.17 -93.45
N LEU A 232 -10.13 -29.57 -93.29
CA LEU A 232 -10.69 -28.60 -94.25
C LEU A 232 -9.84 -27.33 -94.33
N ALA A 233 -9.44 -26.78 -93.18
CA ALA A 233 -8.58 -25.59 -93.13
C ALA A 233 -7.22 -25.83 -93.80
N LEU A 234 -6.61 -27.00 -93.56
CA LEU A 234 -5.35 -27.38 -94.18
C LEU A 234 -5.51 -27.54 -95.70
N THR A 235 -6.59 -28.19 -96.15
CA THR A 235 -6.90 -28.37 -97.58
C THR A 235 -7.12 -27.03 -98.27
N PHE A 236 -7.83 -26.11 -97.62
CA PHE A 236 -8.05 -24.74 -98.10
C PHE A 236 -6.72 -23.97 -98.20
N LEU A 237 -5.87 -24.06 -97.17
CA LEU A 237 -4.56 -23.40 -97.17
C LEU A 237 -3.66 -23.94 -98.29
N LEU A 238 -3.57 -25.27 -98.43
CA LEU A 238 -2.85 -25.94 -99.51
C LEU A 238 -3.39 -25.55 -100.90
N SER A 239 -4.69 -25.35 -101.02
CA SER A 239 -5.32 -24.88 -102.27
C SER A 239 -4.89 -23.44 -102.58
N GLN A 240 -4.77 -22.57 -101.59
CA GLN A 240 -4.33 -21.18 -101.77
C GLN A 240 -2.85 -21.07 -102.16
N LEU A 241 -2.01 -21.99 -101.65
CA LEU A 241 -0.58 -22.09 -101.98
C LEU A 241 -0.31 -22.70 -103.37
N ARG A 242 -1.32 -23.27 -104.04
CA ARG A 242 -1.19 -23.76 -105.42
C ARG A 242 -1.58 -22.66 -106.42
N PRO A 243 -0.64 -22.08 -107.17
CA PRO A 243 -0.96 -21.17 -108.27
C PRO A 243 -1.55 -21.98 -109.43
N SER A 244 -2.86 -22.17 -109.45
CA SER A 244 -3.58 -22.80 -110.55
C SER A 244 -4.75 -21.93 -110.97
N PHE A 245 -4.69 -21.41 -112.21
CA PHE A 245 -5.78 -20.67 -112.81
C PHE A 245 -6.76 -21.66 -113.42
N VAL A 246 -7.97 -21.72 -112.87
CA VAL A 246 -9.02 -22.67 -113.29
C VAL A 246 -9.80 -22.14 -114.50
N ASP A 247 -9.86 -20.81 -114.66
CA ASP A 247 -10.61 -20.17 -115.74
C ASP A 247 -9.73 -19.21 -116.56
N GLY A 248 -9.94 -19.19 -117.88
CA GLY A 248 -9.19 -18.31 -118.79
C GLY A 248 -9.44 -16.83 -118.51
N ARG A 249 -10.62 -16.48 -117.98
CA ARG A 249 -10.93 -15.11 -117.54
C ARG A 249 -10.04 -14.68 -116.36
N SER A 250 -9.87 -15.56 -115.37
CA SER A 250 -8.99 -15.31 -114.21
C SER A 250 -7.52 -15.15 -114.60
N LEU A 251 -7.07 -15.87 -115.63
CA LEU A 251 -5.72 -15.71 -116.18
C LEU A 251 -5.54 -14.31 -116.82
N ARG A 252 -6.54 -13.83 -117.57
CA ARG A 252 -6.49 -12.50 -118.23
C ARG A 252 -6.43 -11.37 -117.21
N GLU A 253 -7.26 -11.44 -116.16
CA GLU A 253 -7.32 -10.40 -115.12
C GLU A 253 -6.01 -10.30 -114.32
N VAL A 254 -5.37 -11.43 -114.00
CA VAL A 254 -4.13 -11.43 -113.20
C VAL A 254 -2.89 -11.13 -114.04
N THR A 255 -2.82 -11.60 -115.29
CA THR A 255 -1.64 -11.43 -116.16
C THR A 255 -1.68 -10.20 -117.05
N GLY A 256 -2.86 -9.59 -117.25
CA GLY A 256 -3.06 -8.45 -118.16
C GLY A 256 -2.90 -8.77 -119.65
N LEU A 257 -2.70 -10.04 -120.01
CA LEU A 257 -2.45 -10.48 -121.38
C LEU A 257 -3.74 -11.04 -122.03
N PRO A 258 -3.98 -10.77 -123.34
CA PRO A 258 -5.12 -11.33 -124.05
C PRO A 258 -4.96 -12.85 -124.23
N VAL A 259 -5.85 -13.61 -123.60
CA VAL A 259 -5.95 -15.07 -123.79
C VAL A 259 -6.36 -15.36 -125.24
N LEU A 260 -5.45 -15.96 -126.01
CA LEU A 260 -5.60 -16.25 -127.45
C LEU A 260 -6.56 -17.43 -127.73
N GLY A 261 -6.85 -18.27 -126.74
CA GLY A 261 -7.80 -19.36 -126.83
C GLY A 261 -7.76 -20.26 -125.60
N THR A 262 -8.86 -20.95 -125.32
CA THR A 262 -8.96 -21.96 -124.27
C THR A 262 -9.26 -23.31 -124.90
N VAL A 263 -8.45 -24.33 -124.61
CA VAL A 263 -8.76 -25.70 -125.05
C VAL A 263 -9.72 -26.31 -124.06
N SER A 264 -10.98 -26.50 -124.47
CA SER A 264 -11.95 -27.25 -123.65
C SER A 264 -11.49 -28.69 -123.50
N MET A 265 -11.43 -29.16 -122.26
CA MET A 265 -11.04 -30.52 -121.97
C MET A 265 -12.15 -31.49 -122.42
N LEU A 266 -11.89 -32.29 -123.46
CA LEU A 266 -12.78 -33.38 -123.88
C LEU A 266 -12.79 -34.48 -122.82
N SER A 267 -13.97 -34.83 -122.31
CA SER A 267 -14.13 -35.85 -121.27
C SER A 267 -13.93 -37.25 -121.85
N THR A 268 -12.72 -37.81 -121.71
CA THR A 268 -12.46 -39.21 -122.05
C THR A 268 -13.04 -40.16 -120.99
N PRO A 269 -13.49 -41.38 -121.38
CA PRO A 269 -14.07 -42.35 -120.44
C PRO A 269 -13.09 -42.76 -119.32
N GLU A 270 -11.79 -42.74 -119.58
CA GLU A 270 -10.75 -43.00 -118.58
C GLU A 270 -10.69 -41.94 -117.48
N ARG A 271 -10.80 -40.64 -117.84
CA ARG A 271 -10.83 -39.54 -116.87
C ARG A 271 -12.12 -39.52 -116.06
N ARG A 272 -13.26 -39.90 -116.65
CA ARG A 272 -14.53 -40.07 -115.91
C ARG A 272 -14.40 -41.17 -114.87
N ARG A 273 -13.78 -42.30 -115.20
CA ARG A 273 -13.47 -43.38 -114.24
C ARG A 273 -12.49 -42.91 -113.15
N ALA A 274 -11.44 -42.17 -113.49
CA ALA A 274 -10.49 -41.62 -112.52
C ALA A 274 -11.17 -40.63 -111.53
N ARG A 275 -12.05 -39.75 -112.02
CA ARG A 275 -12.83 -38.83 -111.18
C ARG A 275 -13.79 -39.58 -110.25
N LEU A 276 -14.50 -40.59 -110.76
CA LEU A 276 -15.38 -41.43 -109.94
C LEU A 276 -14.58 -42.18 -108.87
N ARG A 277 -13.42 -42.77 -109.21
CA ARG A 277 -12.53 -43.40 -108.22
C ARG A 277 -12.06 -42.42 -107.15
N GLY A 278 -11.70 -41.20 -107.53
CA GLY A 278 -11.33 -40.14 -106.57
C GLY A 278 -12.48 -39.77 -105.64
N LEU A 279 -13.70 -39.66 -106.16
CA LEU A 279 -14.90 -39.40 -105.36
C LEU A 279 -15.22 -40.55 -104.40
N PHE A 280 -15.12 -41.80 -104.88
CA PHE A 280 -15.29 -42.99 -104.04
C PHE A 280 -14.20 -43.12 -102.98
N ALA A 281 -12.94 -42.78 -103.30
CA ALA A 281 -11.84 -42.77 -102.34
C ALA A 281 -12.05 -41.70 -101.26
N PHE A 282 -12.50 -40.50 -101.64
CA PHE A 282 -12.83 -39.43 -100.70
C PHE A 282 -14.03 -39.78 -99.82
N GLY A 283 -15.12 -40.27 -100.41
CA GLY A 283 -16.30 -40.72 -99.67
C GLY A 283 -16.00 -41.89 -98.73
N GLY A 284 -15.19 -42.85 -99.19
CA GLY A 284 -14.70 -43.96 -98.37
C GLY A 284 -13.81 -43.49 -97.22
N GLY A 285 -12.92 -42.51 -97.46
CA GLY A 285 -12.10 -41.90 -96.42
C GLY A 285 -12.92 -41.19 -95.35
N LEU A 286 -13.94 -40.43 -95.75
CA LEU A 286 -14.85 -39.75 -94.81
C LEU A 286 -15.66 -40.76 -93.98
N ALA A 287 -16.22 -41.78 -94.62
CA ALA A 287 -16.95 -42.85 -93.94
C ALA A 287 -16.03 -43.64 -92.98
N GLY A 288 -14.80 -43.93 -93.40
CA GLY A 288 -13.79 -44.58 -92.57
C GLY A 288 -13.41 -43.75 -91.34
N PHE A 289 -13.27 -42.43 -91.49
CA PHE A 289 -12.98 -41.53 -90.38
C PHE A 289 -14.12 -41.50 -89.34
N VAL A 290 -15.37 -41.36 -89.80
CA VAL A 290 -16.55 -41.40 -88.91
C VAL A 290 -16.68 -42.77 -88.23
N GLY A 291 -16.46 -43.85 -88.98
CA GLY A 291 -16.44 -45.21 -88.44
C GLY A 291 -15.37 -45.44 -87.38
N ALA A 292 -14.15 -44.93 -87.61
CA ALA A 292 -13.04 -45.04 -86.67
C ALA A 292 -13.33 -44.31 -85.35
N ILE A 293 -13.91 -43.10 -85.41
CA ILE A 293 -14.35 -42.37 -84.21
C ILE A 293 -15.44 -43.14 -83.47
N GLY A 294 -16.44 -43.65 -84.20
CA GLY A 294 -17.52 -44.46 -83.62
C GLY A 294 -16.99 -45.72 -82.92
N ILE A 295 -16.12 -46.48 -83.57
CA ILE A 295 -15.49 -47.67 -82.98
C ILE A 295 -14.67 -47.28 -81.75
N ALA A 296 -13.87 -46.22 -81.82
CA ALA A 296 -13.09 -45.74 -80.69
C ALA A 296 -13.98 -45.34 -79.49
N THR A 297 -15.13 -44.70 -79.73
CA THR A 297 -16.09 -44.38 -78.66
C THR A 297 -16.67 -45.62 -77.99
N VAL A 298 -17.03 -46.65 -78.76
CA VAL A 298 -17.61 -47.90 -78.24
C VAL A 298 -16.56 -48.71 -77.48
N VAL A 299 -15.34 -48.84 -78.02
CA VAL A 299 -14.23 -49.54 -77.37
C VAL A 299 -13.88 -48.89 -76.04
N LEU A 300 -13.80 -47.55 -76.00
CA LEU A 300 -13.55 -46.82 -74.76
C LEU A 300 -14.67 -47.00 -73.72
N ASN A 301 -15.92 -47.11 -74.16
CA ASN A 301 -17.05 -47.36 -73.27
C ASN A 301 -17.00 -48.78 -72.68
N ILE A 302 -16.63 -49.79 -73.48
CA ILE A 302 -16.52 -51.20 -73.04
C ILE A 302 -15.34 -51.41 -72.08
N ILE A 303 -14.21 -50.70 -72.26
CA ILE A 303 -13.05 -50.82 -71.38
C ILE A 303 -13.32 -50.20 -69.99
N GLN A 304 -14.32 -49.34 -69.86
CA GLN A 304 -14.58 -48.56 -68.65
C GLN A 304 -15.91 -48.87 -67.95
N GLY A 305 -16.78 -49.70 -68.54
CA GLY A 305 -17.97 -50.26 -67.92
C GLY A 305 -17.67 -51.59 -67.26
#